data_AF-A0A2V8M0B7-F1
#
_entry.id   AF-A0A2V8M0B7-F1
#
_cell.length_a   1.000
_cell.length_b   1.000
_cell.length_c   1.000
_cell.angle_alpha   90.00
_cell.angle_beta   90.00
_cell.angle_gamma   90.00
#
_symmetry.space_group_name_H-M   'P 1'
#
loop_
_entity.id
_entity.type
_entity.pdbx_description
1 polymer ?
#
loop_
_entity_poly.entity_id
_entity_poly.type
_entity_poly.pdbx_seq_one_letter_code
_entity_poly.pdbx_strand_id
1 'polypeptide(L)'
;MNKSRPAPAVRSQRLGRFILILFATPFAAIGVTAIGVGLYRLADGRVTEAAGTLFLGLVFAGIGFGLIAAGRSGQKEERKKQQLQSAHPDAPWMWRDDWAAGHISSSARTSMAAAWGFAILWNFMSTPLLFVFAGIWKQSRAALIFLFFPLVGVCLLVWAIRLSMEFRKFGGSDFVMSSIPGVVGGKLSGSIYAAFNPRSPRSVTLKLTCLHRVAGGSGDDRSVRENILWRDERTLEVGEAEAGPSGSRIPVLFRIPSDATETNINNMDNAVLWKLDVHADMPGLDYAAQFDVPIFRTKDSSLSEDQPQTVEPPQNSRIRVQPAAGGTEFIFPAARNPGVAASVTLLLLIWSAGTWFFASFLGPSVIVSIYIAFFLIGDIVLLLAVIMMWFVSDRVAIEAGRVTIRRGFLGITWSRRIACADVSDLKLNVGMQMGGGSGTPYYDIQLICRDGRKRTAGRQIRNKREAVWLMHQMKQAIRA
;
A
#
# COMPACT_ATOMS: atom_id res chain seq x y z
N MET A 1 -11.04 26.07 -39.52
CA MET A 1 -10.56 24.83 -38.85
C MET A 1 -9.96 25.20 -37.51
N ASN A 2 -10.76 25.14 -36.45
CA ASN A 2 -10.33 25.53 -35.10
C ASN A 2 -9.56 24.34 -34.50
N LYS A 3 -8.22 24.38 -34.50
CA LYS A 3 -7.38 23.39 -33.80
C LYS A 3 -7.69 23.54 -32.31
N SER A 4 -8.58 22.68 -31.80
CA SER A 4 -8.88 22.57 -30.38
C SER A 4 -7.55 22.43 -29.62
N ARG A 5 -7.27 23.40 -28.73
CA ARG A 5 -6.07 23.35 -27.89
C ARG A 5 -6.14 22.06 -27.06
N PRO A 6 -5.10 21.21 -27.04
CA PRO A 6 -5.13 20.00 -26.24
C PRO A 6 -5.29 20.35 -24.77
N ALA A 7 -6.07 19.55 -24.04
CA ALA A 7 -6.33 19.72 -22.62
C ALA A 7 -5.01 19.87 -21.82
N PRO A 8 -4.99 20.67 -20.73
CA PRO A 8 -3.77 21.02 -19.99
C PRO A 8 -2.95 19.80 -19.53
N ALA A 9 -3.59 18.70 -19.16
CA ALA A 9 -2.93 17.44 -18.78
C ALA A 9 -2.16 16.78 -19.95
N VAL A 10 -2.67 16.89 -21.19
CA VAL A 10 -1.98 16.36 -22.38
C VAL A 10 -0.75 17.21 -22.71
N ARG A 11 -0.83 18.52 -22.45
CA ARG A 11 0.30 19.45 -22.65
C ARG A 11 1.42 19.20 -21.63
N SER A 12 1.10 19.00 -20.36
CA SER A 12 2.11 18.69 -19.32
C SER A 12 2.79 17.34 -19.56
N GLN A 13 2.05 16.31 -20.00
CA GLN A 13 2.64 15.01 -20.34
C GLN A 13 3.52 15.04 -21.59
N ARG A 14 3.15 15.81 -22.63
CA ARG A 14 4.00 16.01 -23.82
C ARG A 14 5.28 16.78 -23.46
N LEU A 15 5.16 17.80 -22.60
CA LEU A 15 6.28 18.58 -22.13
C LEU A 15 7.23 17.73 -21.26
N GLY A 16 6.71 16.95 -20.32
CA GLY A 16 7.52 16.07 -19.47
C GLY A 16 8.31 15.03 -20.27
N ARG A 17 7.73 14.45 -21.32
CA ARG A 17 8.44 13.52 -22.21
C ARG A 17 9.49 14.21 -23.07
N PHE A 18 9.17 15.39 -23.60
CA PHE A 18 10.14 16.19 -24.35
C PHE A 18 11.35 16.52 -23.47
N ILE A 19 11.10 16.95 -22.22
CA ILE A 19 12.15 17.19 -21.22
C ILE A 19 12.93 15.91 -20.93
N LEU A 20 12.26 14.77 -20.74
CA LEU A 20 12.92 13.49 -20.47
C LEU A 20 13.83 13.04 -21.63
N ILE A 21 13.36 13.11 -22.87
CA ILE A 21 14.16 12.76 -24.06
C ILE A 21 15.30 13.76 -24.26
N LEU A 22 15.03 15.06 -24.09
CA LEU A 22 16.05 16.11 -24.17
C LEU A 22 17.13 15.91 -23.09
N PHE A 23 16.73 15.57 -21.86
CA PHE A 23 17.63 15.26 -20.76
C PHE A 23 18.42 13.97 -21.01
N ALA A 24 17.82 12.94 -21.60
CA ALA A 24 18.49 11.67 -21.89
C ALA A 24 19.51 11.75 -23.05
N THR A 25 19.32 12.67 -23.98
CA THR A 25 20.18 12.85 -25.17
C THR A 25 21.66 13.12 -24.84
N PRO A 26 22.03 14.07 -23.95
CA PRO A 26 23.42 14.27 -23.56
C PRO A 26 24.02 13.05 -22.86
N PHE A 27 23.25 12.30 -22.05
CA PHE A 27 23.76 11.06 -21.45
C PHE A 27 24.09 10.01 -22.53
N ALA A 28 23.24 9.84 -23.53
CA ALA A 28 23.52 8.95 -24.65
C ALA A 28 24.77 9.39 -25.43
N ALA A 29 24.90 10.69 -25.73
CA ALA A 29 26.03 11.24 -26.47
C ALA A 29 27.36 11.12 -25.69
N ILE A 30 27.36 11.47 -24.40
CA ILE A 30 28.51 11.29 -23.50
C ILE A 30 28.88 9.82 -23.42
N GLY A 31 27.89 8.94 -23.28
CA GLY A 31 28.08 7.49 -23.22
C GLY A 31 28.78 6.94 -24.46
N VAL A 32 28.26 7.25 -25.65
CA VAL A 32 28.84 6.82 -26.93
C VAL A 32 30.25 7.37 -27.11
N THR A 33 30.48 8.64 -26.76
CA THR A 33 31.79 9.27 -26.87
C THR A 33 32.80 8.62 -25.92
N ALA A 34 32.41 8.37 -24.66
CA ALA A 34 33.25 7.69 -23.68
C ALA A 34 33.56 6.24 -24.08
N ILE A 35 32.61 5.53 -24.71
CA ILE A 35 32.88 4.22 -25.31
C ILE A 35 33.96 4.34 -26.39
N GLY A 36 33.83 5.30 -27.31
CA GLY A 36 34.85 5.55 -28.35
C GLY A 36 36.24 5.87 -27.79
N VAL A 37 36.31 6.76 -26.80
CA VAL A 37 37.58 7.10 -26.10
C VAL A 37 38.15 5.89 -25.36
N GLY A 38 37.29 5.10 -24.70
CA GLY A 38 37.69 3.89 -24.01
C GLY A 38 38.27 2.83 -24.96
N LEU A 39 37.66 2.64 -26.13
CA LEU A 39 38.18 1.74 -27.17
C LEU A 39 39.52 2.22 -27.73
N TYR A 40 39.69 3.53 -27.93
CA TYR A 40 40.97 4.11 -28.33
C TYR A 40 42.06 3.88 -27.28
N ARG A 41 41.76 4.12 -26.00
CA ARG A 41 42.70 3.87 -24.89
C ARG A 41 43.07 2.39 -24.75
N LEU A 42 42.14 1.50 -25.06
CA LEU A 42 42.39 0.06 -25.07
C LEU A 42 43.37 -0.31 -26.19
N ALA A 43 43.21 0.28 -27.38
CA ALA A 43 44.12 0.11 -28.50
C ALA A 43 45.53 0.68 -28.22
N ASP A 44 45.63 1.76 -27.43
CA ASP A 44 46.89 2.38 -26.98
C ASP A 44 47.56 1.63 -25.81
N GLY A 45 47.02 0.48 -25.39
CA GLY A 45 47.58 -0.35 -24.31
C GLY A 45 47.29 0.15 -22.88
N ARG A 46 46.51 1.23 -22.71
CA ARG A 46 46.14 1.80 -21.40
C ARG A 46 44.94 1.10 -20.78
N VAL A 47 45.10 -0.18 -20.47
CA VAL A 47 44.00 -1.09 -20.10
C VAL A 47 43.16 -0.61 -18.90
N THR A 48 43.79 -0.10 -17.84
CA THR A 48 43.10 0.33 -16.62
C THR A 48 42.25 1.59 -16.84
N GLU A 49 42.80 2.58 -17.54
CA GLU A 49 42.08 3.82 -17.91
C GLU A 49 40.96 3.52 -18.92
N ALA A 50 41.23 2.64 -19.89
CA ALA A 50 40.26 2.18 -20.86
C ALA A 50 39.06 1.51 -20.17
N ALA A 51 39.31 0.59 -19.22
CA ALA A 51 38.26 -0.10 -18.49
C ALA A 51 37.32 0.86 -17.74
N GLY A 52 37.88 1.84 -17.01
CA GLY A 52 37.08 2.85 -16.31
C GLY A 52 36.24 3.73 -17.26
N THR A 53 36.84 4.11 -18.40
CA THR A 53 36.17 4.96 -19.40
C THR A 53 35.07 4.21 -20.15
N LEU A 54 35.32 2.94 -20.51
CA LEU A 54 34.33 2.05 -21.14
C LEU A 54 33.16 1.78 -20.20
N PHE A 55 33.43 1.51 -18.92
CA PHE A 55 32.39 1.31 -17.92
C PHE A 55 31.47 2.54 -17.82
N LEU A 56 32.06 3.73 -17.64
CA LEU A 56 31.31 4.99 -17.59
C LEU A 56 30.50 5.20 -18.89
N GLY A 57 31.11 4.92 -20.04
CA GLY A 57 30.44 5.03 -21.33
C GLY A 57 29.22 4.13 -21.46
N LEU A 58 29.32 2.87 -21.01
CA LEU A 58 28.21 1.92 -21.01
C LEU A 58 27.07 2.34 -20.06
N VAL A 59 27.39 2.85 -18.86
CA VAL A 59 26.39 3.38 -17.91
C VAL A 59 25.60 4.52 -18.55
N PHE A 60 26.31 5.54 -19.06
CA PHE A 60 25.71 6.75 -19.61
C PHE A 60 24.92 6.46 -20.89
N ALA A 61 25.44 5.59 -21.76
CA ALA A 61 24.74 5.14 -22.95
C ALA A 61 23.49 4.33 -22.59
N GLY A 62 23.58 3.39 -21.64
CA GLY A 62 22.47 2.57 -21.18
C GLY A 62 21.32 3.41 -20.58
N ILE A 63 21.64 4.37 -19.72
CA ILE A 63 20.66 5.30 -19.14
C ILE A 63 20.05 6.17 -20.25
N GLY A 64 20.88 6.77 -21.11
CA GLY A 64 20.43 7.65 -22.18
C GLY A 64 19.49 6.95 -23.16
N PHE A 65 19.93 5.83 -23.74
CA PHE A 65 19.09 5.06 -24.68
C PHE A 65 17.89 4.40 -23.99
N GLY A 66 18.03 3.95 -22.75
CA GLY A 66 16.92 3.39 -21.96
C GLY A 66 15.80 4.38 -21.73
N LEU A 67 16.13 5.61 -21.32
CA LEU A 67 15.16 6.71 -21.14
C LEU A 67 14.49 7.11 -22.45
N ILE A 68 15.24 7.16 -23.56
CA ILE A 68 14.69 7.44 -24.90
C ILE A 68 13.70 6.35 -25.32
N ALA A 69 14.06 5.08 -25.16
CA ALA A 69 13.19 3.95 -25.49
C ALA A 69 11.90 3.97 -24.64
N ALA A 70 12.02 4.19 -23.32
CA ALA A 70 10.88 4.32 -22.42
C ALA A 70 9.95 5.47 -22.82
N GLY A 71 10.51 6.63 -23.19
CA GLY A 71 9.73 7.78 -23.66
C GLY A 71 8.93 7.49 -24.94
N ARG A 72 9.48 6.70 -25.87
CA ARG A 72 8.81 6.30 -27.12
C ARG A 72 7.74 5.23 -26.90
N SER A 73 8.04 4.20 -26.12
CA SER A 73 7.06 3.16 -25.76
C SER A 73 5.87 3.74 -25.01
N GLY A 74 6.12 4.65 -24.05
CA GLY A 74 5.07 5.37 -23.34
C GLY A 74 4.17 6.20 -24.27
N GLN A 75 4.70 6.74 -25.38
CA GLN A 75 3.88 7.45 -26.36
C GLN A 75 2.88 6.53 -27.07
N LYS A 76 3.30 5.32 -27.45
CA LYS A 76 2.43 4.35 -28.12
C LYS A 76 1.30 3.92 -27.19
N GLU A 77 1.62 3.61 -25.95
CA GLU A 77 0.64 3.23 -24.92
C GLU A 77 -0.31 4.36 -24.57
N GLU A 78 0.18 5.59 -24.41
CA GLU A 78 -0.67 6.75 -24.15
C GLU A 78 -1.63 7.04 -25.30
N ARG A 79 -1.19 6.93 -26.57
CA ARG A 79 -2.07 7.12 -27.72
C ARG A 79 -3.18 6.08 -27.72
N LYS A 80 -2.85 4.81 -27.45
CA LYS A 80 -3.83 3.74 -27.32
C LYS A 80 -4.82 4.05 -26.18
N LYS A 81 -4.33 4.45 -25.01
CA LYS A 81 -5.17 4.84 -23.87
C LYS A 81 -6.09 6.02 -24.21
N GLN A 82 -5.57 7.06 -24.87
CA GLN A 82 -6.36 8.23 -25.30
C GLN A 82 -7.44 7.84 -26.32
N GLN A 83 -7.12 6.94 -27.26
CA GLN A 83 -8.09 6.41 -28.22
C GLN A 83 -9.22 5.65 -27.50
N LEU A 84 -8.89 4.75 -26.58
CA LEU A 84 -9.88 4.01 -25.79
C LEU A 84 -10.71 4.94 -24.89
N GLN A 85 -10.09 5.97 -24.31
CA GLN A 85 -10.78 7.02 -23.55
C GLN A 85 -11.80 7.77 -24.40
N SER A 86 -11.43 8.13 -25.63
CA SER A 86 -12.34 8.81 -26.56
C SER A 86 -13.45 7.90 -27.09
N ALA A 87 -13.18 6.60 -27.25
CA ALA A 87 -14.15 5.62 -27.74
C ALA A 87 -15.16 5.20 -26.66
N HIS A 88 -14.74 5.19 -25.40
CA HIS A 88 -15.55 4.72 -24.26
C HIS A 88 -15.50 5.73 -23.09
N PRO A 89 -16.06 6.95 -23.24
CA PRO A 89 -16.02 7.96 -22.17
C PRO A 89 -16.80 7.53 -20.92
N ASP A 90 -17.96 6.88 -21.11
CA ASP A 90 -18.86 6.48 -20.02
C ASP A 90 -18.55 5.07 -19.45
N ALA A 91 -17.54 4.40 -20.01
CA ALA A 91 -17.10 3.06 -19.57
C ALA A 91 -15.59 3.02 -19.31
N PRO A 92 -15.08 3.66 -18.23
CA PRO A 92 -13.65 3.73 -17.96
C PRO A 92 -12.96 2.38 -17.73
N TRP A 93 -13.73 1.34 -17.37
CA TRP A 93 -13.24 -0.03 -17.29
C TRP A 93 -12.78 -0.59 -18.65
N MET A 94 -13.20 0.01 -19.78
CA MET A 94 -12.78 -0.39 -21.13
C MET A 94 -11.43 0.22 -21.56
N TRP A 95 -10.83 1.09 -20.75
CA TRP A 95 -9.58 1.78 -21.11
C TRP A 95 -8.32 0.93 -20.98
N ARG A 96 -8.44 -0.24 -20.35
CA ARG A 96 -7.39 -1.24 -20.25
C ARG A 96 -7.88 -2.54 -20.86
N ASP A 97 -7.02 -3.22 -21.62
CA ASP A 97 -7.39 -4.44 -22.34
C ASP A 97 -7.71 -5.60 -21.37
N ASP A 98 -6.98 -5.70 -20.25
CA ASP A 98 -7.18 -6.74 -19.22
C ASP A 98 -8.54 -6.60 -18.51
N TRP A 99 -8.92 -5.36 -18.18
CA TRP A 99 -10.23 -5.05 -17.63
C TRP A 99 -11.36 -5.30 -18.62
N ALA A 100 -11.22 -4.85 -19.86
CA ALA A 100 -12.21 -5.05 -20.91
C ALA A 100 -12.45 -6.55 -21.21
N ALA A 101 -11.39 -7.36 -21.16
CA ALA A 101 -11.48 -8.80 -21.33
C ALA A 101 -12.04 -9.52 -20.09
N GLY A 102 -11.97 -8.91 -18.90
CA GLY A 102 -12.32 -9.56 -17.62
C GLY A 102 -11.30 -10.60 -17.17
N HIS A 103 -10.13 -10.62 -17.80
CA HIS A 103 -9.02 -11.52 -17.52
C HIS A 103 -7.84 -10.68 -17.02
N ILE A 104 -7.64 -10.64 -15.71
CA ILE A 104 -6.66 -9.78 -15.07
C ILE A 104 -5.49 -10.64 -14.60
N SER A 105 -4.33 -10.47 -15.21
CA SER A 105 -3.11 -11.17 -14.81
C SER A 105 -2.49 -10.56 -13.56
N SER A 106 -1.86 -11.41 -12.75
CA SER A 106 -1.20 -10.98 -11.52
C SER A 106 0.01 -10.08 -11.80
N SER A 107 0.29 -9.17 -10.87
CA SER A 107 1.46 -8.28 -10.95
C SER A 107 2.79 -8.97 -10.66
N ALA A 108 2.81 -10.30 -10.46
CA ALA A 108 3.99 -11.06 -10.07
C ALA A 108 5.12 -10.96 -11.11
N ARG A 109 4.79 -11.11 -12.40
CA ARG A 109 5.78 -11.07 -13.50
C ARG A 109 6.43 -9.69 -13.62
N THR A 110 5.61 -8.65 -13.59
CA THR A 110 6.07 -7.25 -13.66
C THR A 110 6.89 -6.88 -12.43
N SER A 111 6.48 -7.31 -11.23
CA SER A 111 7.22 -7.09 -9.99
C SER A 111 8.59 -7.79 -10.01
N MET A 112 8.64 -9.05 -10.45
CA MET A 112 9.89 -9.81 -10.62
C MET A 112 10.83 -9.14 -11.63
N ALA A 113 10.30 -8.74 -12.79
CA ALA A 113 11.11 -8.06 -13.81
C ALA A 113 11.65 -6.71 -13.31
N ALA A 114 10.83 -5.92 -12.62
CA ALA A 114 11.26 -4.67 -12.00
C ALA A 114 12.33 -4.89 -10.93
N ALA A 115 12.17 -5.92 -10.09
CA ALA A 115 13.14 -6.28 -9.06
C ALA A 115 14.50 -6.64 -9.65
N TRP A 116 14.54 -7.47 -10.70
CA TRP A 116 15.78 -7.80 -11.41
C TRP A 116 16.41 -6.59 -12.08
N GLY A 117 15.61 -5.78 -12.79
CA GLY A 117 16.11 -4.57 -13.44
C GLY A 117 16.78 -3.62 -12.44
N PHE A 118 16.15 -3.41 -11.29
CA PHE A 118 16.69 -2.58 -10.23
C PHE A 118 17.93 -3.21 -9.56
N ALA A 119 17.89 -4.51 -9.24
CA ALA A 119 19.02 -5.21 -8.62
C ALA A 119 20.26 -5.24 -9.54
N ILE A 120 20.09 -5.53 -10.83
CA ILE A 120 21.19 -5.54 -11.80
C ILE A 120 21.78 -4.14 -11.94
N LEU A 121 20.94 -3.12 -12.14
CA LEU A 121 21.40 -1.74 -12.27
C LEU A 121 22.16 -1.28 -11.02
N TRP A 122 21.61 -1.55 -9.83
CA TRP A 122 22.24 -1.17 -8.57
C TRP A 122 23.60 -1.86 -8.38
N ASN A 123 23.68 -3.18 -8.61
CA ASN A 123 24.94 -3.91 -8.49
C ASN A 123 25.96 -3.46 -9.54
N PHE A 124 25.53 -3.24 -10.79
CA PHE A 124 26.39 -2.74 -11.85
C PHE A 124 27.05 -1.40 -11.47
N MET A 125 26.29 -0.48 -10.86
CA MET A 125 26.81 0.80 -10.37
C MET A 125 27.65 0.66 -9.10
N SER A 126 27.32 -0.31 -8.24
CA SER A 126 27.95 -0.45 -6.93
C SER A 126 29.25 -1.27 -6.94
N THR A 127 29.42 -2.23 -7.85
CA THR A 127 30.57 -3.13 -7.87
C THR A 127 31.92 -2.41 -8.12
N PRO A 128 32.04 -1.41 -9.00
CA PRO A 128 33.30 -0.68 -9.21
C PRO A 128 33.82 0.00 -7.95
N LEU A 129 32.94 0.42 -7.03
CA LEU A 129 33.34 1.00 -5.74
C LEU A 129 34.22 0.04 -4.94
N LEU A 130 34.03 -1.28 -5.09
CA LEU A 130 34.85 -2.27 -4.41
C LEU A 130 36.31 -2.25 -4.86
N PHE A 131 36.56 -1.93 -6.12
CA PHE A 131 37.90 -1.91 -6.71
C PHE A 131 38.56 -0.54 -6.58
N VAL A 132 37.81 0.54 -6.81
CA VAL A 132 38.32 1.92 -6.73
C VAL A 132 38.77 2.26 -5.32
N PHE A 133 38.03 1.82 -4.30
CA PHE A 133 38.33 2.16 -2.90
C PHE A 133 39.12 1.07 -2.15
N ALA A 134 39.51 -0.03 -2.81
CA ALA A 134 40.22 -1.15 -2.20
C ALA A 134 41.50 -0.71 -1.43
N GLY A 135 42.25 0.25 -1.99
CA GLY A 135 43.45 0.80 -1.34
C GLY A 135 43.15 1.70 -0.14
N ILE A 136 42.02 2.43 -0.18
CA ILE A 136 41.63 3.42 0.83
C ILE A 136 41.04 2.74 2.07
N TRP A 137 40.40 1.59 1.91
CA TRP A 137 39.80 0.82 3.01
C TRP A 137 40.80 0.40 4.10
N LYS A 138 42.07 0.18 3.73
CA LYS A 138 43.14 -0.15 4.68
C LYS A 138 43.60 1.06 5.50
N GLN A 139 43.36 2.27 5.01
CA GLN A 139 43.90 3.52 5.57
C GLN A 139 42.87 4.31 6.38
N SER A 140 41.58 4.18 6.08
CA SER A 140 40.52 4.93 6.75
C SER A 140 39.30 4.08 7.05
N ARG A 141 38.93 4.00 8.34
CA ARG A 141 37.68 3.35 8.78
C ARG A 141 36.43 4.01 8.20
N ALA A 142 36.49 5.30 7.86
CA ALA A 142 35.37 6.01 7.24
C ALA A 142 35.03 5.44 5.85
N ALA A 143 36.00 4.86 5.13
CA ALA A 143 35.77 4.29 3.81
C ALA A 143 34.93 3.00 3.84
N LEU A 144 34.74 2.38 5.02
CA LEU A 144 33.81 1.25 5.20
C LEU A 144 32.36 1.63 4.93
N ILE A 145 31.99 2.92 5.02
CA ILE A 145 30.64 3.38 4.70
C ILE A 145 30.25 3.05 3.25
N PHE A 146 31.22 3.02 2.33
CA PHE A 146 30.97 2.69 0.92
C PHE A 146 30.62 1.21 0.71
N LEU A 147 30.94 0.33 1.66
CA LEU A 147 30.55 -1.09 1.62
C LEU A 147 29.04 -1.28 1.82
N PHE A 148 28.34 -0.27 2.32
CA PHE A 148 26.89 -0.25 2.41
C PHE A 148 26.22 -0.40 1.03
N PHE A 149 26.77 0.23 -0.02
CA PHE A 149 26.17 0.17 -1.36
C PHE A 149 26.16 -1.26 -1.94
N PRO A 150 27.27 -2.02 -1.91
CA PRO A 150 27.27 -3.43 -2.31
C PRO A 150 26.38 -4.30 -1.43
N LEU A 151 26.32 -4.03 -0.12
CA LEU A 151 25.45 -4.77 0.81
C LEU A 151 23.97 -4.60 0.44
N VAL A 152 23.54 -3.37 0.12
CA VAL A 152 22.20 -3.12 -0.42
C VAL A 152 22.00 -3.89 -1.72
N GLY A 153 23.01 -3.94 -2.59
CA GLY A 153 22.99 -4.73 -3.82
C GLY A 153 22.73 -6.23 -3.59
N VAL A 154 23.36 -6.82 -2.58
CA VAL A 154 23.12 -8.22 -2.17
C VAL A 154 21.68 -8.41 -1.67
N CYS A 155 21.19 -7.51 -0.82
CA CYS A 155 19.80 -7.56 -0.35
C CYS A 155 18.79 -7.49 -1.50
N LEU A 156 19.03 -6.63 -2.50
CA LEU A 156 18.18 -6.52 -3.69
C LEU A 156 18.21 -7.80 -4.54
N LEU A 157 19.38 -8.45 -4.67
CA LEU A 157 19.50 -9.73 -5.36
C LEU A 157 18.72 -10.83 -4.64
N VAL A 158 18.84 -10.93 -3.31
CA VAL A 158 18.07 -11.89 -2.50
C VAL A 158 16.57 -11.68 -2.69
N TRP A 159 16.13 -10.42 -2.72
CA TRP A 159 14.73 -10.07 -3.00
C TRP A 159 14.28 -10.49 -4.40
N ALA A 160 15.05 -10.17 -5.44
CA ALA A 160 14.75 -10.55 -6.82
C ALA A 160 14.74 -12.09 -7.01
N ILE A 161 15.66 -12.80 -6.38
CA ILE A 161 15.71 -14.27 -6.37
C ILE A 161 14.48 -14.85 -5.67
N ARG A 162 14.04 -14.29 -4.54
CA ARG A 162 12.80 -14.71 -3.86
C ARG A 162 11.58 -14.59 -4.78
N LEU A 163 11.38 -13.43 -5.43
CA LEU A 163 10.29 -13.25 -6.39
C LEU A 163 10.38 -14.21 -7.58
N SER A 164 11.60 -14.56 -7.99
CA SER A 164 11.82 -15.52 -9.07
C SER A 164 11.49 -16.95 -8.66
N MET A 165 11.81 -17.34 -7.42
CA MET A 165 11.45 -18.64 -6.89
C MET A 165 9.93 -18.78 -6.77
N GLU A 166 9.24 -17.72 -6.34
CA GLU A 166 7.78 -17.66 -6.28
C GLU A 166 7.16 -17.81 -7.67
N PHE A 167 7.60 -16.98 -8.64
CA PHE A 167 7.11 -17.05 -10.01
C PHE A 167 7.43 -18.39 -10.69
N ARG A 168 8.58 -19.01 -10.40
CA ARG A 168 8.93 -20.33 -10.92
C ARG A 168 8.06 -21.44 -10.31
N LYS A 169 7.69 -21.32 -9.04
CA LYS A 169 6.86 -22.31 -8.33
C LYS A 169 5.38 -22.23 -8.74
N PHE A 170 4.85 -21.01 -8.86
CA PHE A 170 3.40 -20.79 -9.04
C PHE A 170 3.00 -20.25 -10.42
N GLY A 171 3.97 -19.86 -11.25
CA GLY A 171 3.71 -19.29 -12.56
C GLY A 171 3.00 -17.94 -12.52
N GLY A 172 2.33 -17.60 -13.63
CA GLY A 172 1.35 -16.52 -13.66
C GLY A 172 0.04 -16.98 -13.04
N SER A 173 -0.70 -16.04 -12.48
CA SER A 173 -2.06 -16.28 -11.97
C SER A 173 -3.00 -15.29 -12.61
N ASP A 174 -4.20 -15.72 -12.93
CA ASP A 174 -5.20 -14.91 -13.61
C ASP A 174 -6.48 -14.87 -12.81
N PHE A 175 -7.03 -13.67 -12.63
CA PHE A 175 -8.35 -13.46 -12.07
C PHE A 175 -9.34 -13.26 -13.22
N VAL A 176 -10.29 -14.18 -13.33
CA VAL A 176 -11.37 -14.13 -14.33
C VAL A 176 -12.64 -13.65 -13.65
N MET A 177 -13.14 -12.49 -14.07
CA MET A 177 -14.34 -11.86 -13.54
C MET A 177 -15.61 -12.51 -14.10
N SER A 178 -16.61 -12.73 -13.26
CA SER A 178 -17.94 -13.19 -13.72
C SER A 178 -18.77 -12.05 -14.33
N SER A 179 -18.51 -10.81 -13.92
CA SER A 179 -19.18 -9.61 -14.43
C SER A 179 -18.20 -8.45 -14.44
N ILE A 180 -18.20 -7.65 -15.51
CA ILE A 180 -17.32 -6.50 -15.70
C ILE A 180 -18.17 -5.24 -15.83
N PRO A 181 -17.88 -4.16 -15.09
CA PRO A 181 -16.94 -4.09 -13.97
C PRO A 181 -17.52 -4.73 -12.70
N GLY A 182 -16.74 -4.76 -11.62
CA GLY A 182 -17.32 -4.88 -10.28
C GLY A 182 -18.18 -3.64 -9.99
N VAL A 183 -19.37 -3.83 -9.44
CA VAL A 183 -20.35 -2.73 -9.27
C VAL A 183 -20.33 -2.23 -7.83
N VAL A 184 -20.16 -0.91 -7.65
CA VAL A 184 -20.33 -0.26 -6.34
C VAL A 184 -21.77 -0.41 -5.86
N GLY A 185 -21.98 -0.83 -4.62
CA GLY A 185 -23.29 -1.24 -4.09
C GLY A 185 -23.68 -2.68 -4.42
N GLY A 186 -22.96 -3.33 -5.34
CA GLY A 186 -23.20 -4.70 -5.78
C GLY A 186 -22.15 -5.68 -5.27
N LYS A 187 -21.58 -6.45 -6.18
CA LYS A 187 -20.56 -7.48 -5.88
C LYS A 187 -19.42 -7.48 -6.88
N LEU A 188 -18.25 -7.91 -6.42
CA LEU A 188 -17.15 -8.39 -7.25
C LEU A 188 -17.13 -9.92 -7.13
N SER A 189 -17.36 -10.61 -8.24
CA SER A 189 -17.34 -12.08 -8.29
C SER A 189 -16.49 -12.60 -9.44
N GLY A 190 -15.85 -13.74 -9.23
CA GLY A 190 -15.00 -14.37 -10.23
C GLY A 190 -14.25 -15.58 -9.69
N SER A 191 -13.20 -15.99 -10.39
CA SER A 191 -12.33 -17.09 -9.98
C SER A 191 -10.87 -16.74 -10.26
N ILE A 192 -9.99 -17.00 -9.30
CA ILE A 192 -8.55 -16.92 -9.49
C ILE A 192 -8.05 -18.31 -9.88
N TYR A 193 -7.31 -18.40 -10.97
CA TYR A 193 -6.63 -19.62 -11.41
C TYR A 193 -5.16 -19.55 -11.02
N ALA A 194 -4.72 -20.50 -10.21
CA ALA A 194 -3.36 -20.55 -9.67
C ALA A 194 -2.74 -21.95 -9.87
N ALA A 195 -1.43 -22.00 -10.14
CA ALA A 195 -0.74 -23.25 -10.44
C ALA A 195 -0.22 -23.96 -9.18
N PHE A 196 -1.12 -24.31 -8.27
CA PHE A 196 -0.81 -25.19 -7.14
C PHE A 196 -1.93 -26.22 -6.92
N ASN A 197 -1.67 -27.25 -6.11
CA ASN A 197 -2.67 -28.27 -5.77
C ASN A 197 -3.68 -27.72 -4.73
N PRO A 198 -5.00 -27.81 -4.97
CA PRO A 198 -6.02 -27.20 -4.10
C PRO A 198 -6.00 -27.71 -2.65
N ARG A 199 -5.41 -28.88 -2.40
CA ARG A 199 -5.29 -29.49 -1.05
C ARG A 199 -4.00 -29.11 -0.32
N SER A 200 -3.06 -28.45 -0.98
CA SER A 200 -1.81 -28.01 -0.37
C SER A 200 -1.92 -26.86 0.63
N PRO A 201 -2.77 -25.82 0.43
CA PRO A 201 -2.80 -24.70 1.36
C PRO A 201 -3.51 -25.05 2.66
N ARG A 202 -2.97 -24.57 3.78
CA ARG A 202 -3.62 -24.66 5.11
C ARG A 202 -4.73 -23.63 5.28
N SER A 203 -4.58 -22.47 4.64
CA SER A 203 -5.58 -21.42 4.59
C SER A 203 -5.38 -20.58 3.34
N VAL A 204 -6.47 -20.05 2.79
CA VAL A 204 -6.43 -19.09 1.68
C VAL A 204 -7.14 -17.82 2.12
N THR A 205 -6.42 -16.70 2.15
CA THR A 205 -6.97 -15.40 2.53
C THR A 205 -7.08 -14.52 1.30
N LEU A 206 -8.31 -14.09 1.00
CA LEU A 206 -8.63 -13.10 -0.01
C LEU A 206 -8.84 -11.74 0.65
N LYS A 207 -8.33 -10.69 0.03
CA LYS A 207 -8.38 -9.34 0.57
C LYS A 207 -8.64 -8.34 -0.55
N LEU A 208 -9.78 -7.67 -0.49
CA LEU A 208 -10.13 -6.62 -1.45
C LEU A 208 -9.89 -5.26 -0.79
N THR A 209 -9.04 -4.43 -1.37
CA THR A 209 -8.63 -3.13 -0.81
C THR A 209 -8.92 -1.99 -1.79
N CYS A 210 -9.64 -0.97 -1.34
CA CYS A 210 -9.73 0.34 -1.98
C CYS A 210 -8.66 1.27 -1.41
N LEU A 211 -7.82 1.81 -2.30
CA LEU A 211 -6.67 2.65 -1.98
C LEU A 211 -6.83 4.01 -2.64
N HIS A 212 -6.56 5.07 -1.88
CA HIS A 212 -6.34 6.41 -2.40
C HIS A 212 -4.84 6.65 -2.52
N ARG A 213 -4.36 6.72 -3.76
CA ARG A 213 -2.96 6.99 -4.11
C ARG A 213 -2.79 8.47 -4.38
N VAL A 214 -1.98 9.14 -3.57
CA VAL A 214 -1.57 10.53 -3.77
C VAL A 214 -0.07 10.56 -3.98
N ALA A 215 0.37 10.99 -5.16
CA ALA A 215 1.76 11.36 -5.40
C ALA A 215 1.91 12.87 -5.13
N GLY A 216 2.84 13.22 -4.25
CA GLY A 216 3.14 14.61 -3.90
C GLY A 216 4.64 14.89 -4.00
N GLY A 217 5.00 16.16 -4.24
CA GLY A 217 6.38 16.61 -4.43
C GLY A 217 6.68 17.05 -5.86
N SER A 218 7.74 17.84 -6.03
CA SER A 218 8.23 18.34 -7.31
C SER A 218 9.72 18.01 -7.44
N GLY A 219 10.15 17.55 -8.62
CA GLY A 219 11.55 17.13 -8.84
C GLY A 219 11.89 15.82 -8.12
N ASP A 220 13.03 15.80 -7.43
CA ASP A 220 13.62 14.60 -6.80
C ASP A 220 12.89 14.17 -5.51
N ASP A 221 12.00 15.01 -4.96
CA ASP A 221 11.24 14.74 -3.73
C ASP A 221 9.83 14.16 -3.99
N ARG A 222 9.66 13.41 -5.08
CA ARG A 222 8.37 12.78 -5.38
C ARG A 222 8.12 11.61 -4.41
N SER A 223 7.17 11.80 -3.51
CA SER A 223 6.68 10.77 -2.60
C SER A 223 5.33 10.24 -3.07
N VAL A 224 5.10 8.94 -2.88
CA VAL A 224 3.81 8.31 -3.16
C VAL A 224 3.24 7.82 -1.83
N ARG A 225 2.03 8.27 -1.51
CA ARG A 225 1.28 7.86 -0.33
C ARG A 225 0.05 7.07 -0.75
N GLU A 226 -0.10 5.88 -0.19
CA GLU A 226 -1.30 5.04 -0.38
C GLU A 226 -2.07 4.96 0.94
N ASN A 227 -3.27 5.54 0.95
CA ASN A 227 -4.18 5.49 2.10
C ASN A 227 -5.30 4.48 1.81
N ILE A 228 -5.56 3.57 2.72
CA ILE A 228 -6.65 2.61 2.59
C ILE A 228 -7.96 3.33 2.90
N LEU A 229 -8.87 3.35 1.94
CA LEU A 229 -10.23 3.89 2.12
C LEU A 229 -11.19 2.81 2.62
N TRP A 230 -11.02 1.58 2.12
CA TRP A 230 -11.91 0.47 2.40
C TRP A 230 -11.17 -0.86 2.25
N ARG A 231 -11.48 -1.85 3.10
CA ARG A 231 -11.01 -3.21 2.91
C ARG A 231 -11.94 -4.25 3.51
N ASP A 232 -12.22 -5.33 2.76
CA ASP A 232 -12.79 -6.56 3.29
C ASP A 232 -11.83 -7.74 3.09
N GLU A 233 -11.87 -8.67 4.04
CA GLU A 233 -11.03 -9.86 4.09
C GLU A 233 -11.93 -11.09 4.24
N ARG A 234 -11.60 -12.14 3.49
CA ARG A 234 -12.28 -13.44 3.57
C ARG A 234 -11.24 -14.54 3.59
N THR A 235 -11.27 -15.34 4.65
CA THR A 235 -10.51 -16.59 4.70
C THR A 235 -11.39 -17.72 4.19
N LEU A 236 -10.87 -18.51 3.27
CA LEU A 236 -11.48 -19.73 2.79
C LEU A 236 -10.89 -20.90 3.59
N GLU A 237 -11.77 -21.78 4.07
CA GLU A 237 -11.37 -22.99 4.79
C GLU A 237 -10.78 -24.04 3.85
N VAL A 238 -10.03 -25.00 4.41
CA VAL A 238 -9.39 -26.07 3.64
C VAL A 238 -10.42 -26.84 2.82
N GLY A 239 -10.25 -26.88 1.50
CA GLY A 239 -11.15 -27.57 0.57
C GLY A 239 -12.15 -26.68 -0.18
N GLU A 240 -12.26 -25.39 0.16
CA GLU A 240 -13.02 -24.41 -0.65
C GLU A 240 -12.29 -24.02 -1.95
N ALA A 241 -10.98 -24.27 -2.03
CA ALA A 241 -10.24 -24.21 -3.28
C ALA A 241 -10.58 -25.45 -4.12
N GLU A 242 -11.14 -25.22 -5.30
CA GLU A 242 -11.55 -26.29 -6.22
C GLU A 242 -10.39 -26.68 -7.15
N ALA A 243 -10.45 -27.89 -7.71
CA ALA A 243 -9.57 -28.27 -8.81
C ALA A 243 -9.89 -27.39 -10.03
N GLY A 244 -8.87 -26.73 -10.56
CA GLY A 244 -8.97 -25.88 -11.75
C GLY A 244 -8.18 -26.46 -12.94
N PRO A 245 -8.41 -25.96 -14.17
CA PRO A 245 -7.71 -26.42 -15.38
C PRO A 245 -6.17 -26.34 -15.28
N SER A 246 -5.67 -25.41 -14.48
CA SER A 246 -4.24 -25.12 -14.31
C SER A 246 -3.72 -25.44 -12.91
N GLY A 247 -4.51 -26.17 -12.09
CA GLY A 247 -4.16 -26.49 -10.70
C GLY A 247 -5.33 -26.19 -9.76
N SER A 248 -5.39 -24.97 -9.25
CA SER A 248 -6.41 -24.52 -8.28
C SER A 248 -7.29 -23.43 -8.86
N ARG A 249 -8.57 -23.48 -8.47
CA ARG A 249 -9.57 -22.44 -8.70
C ARG A 249 -10.04 -21.92 -7.36
N ILE A 250 -9.79 -20.63 -7.11
CA ILE A 250 -10.15 -19.96 -5.86
C ILE A 250 -11.37 -19.07 -6.15
N PRO A 251 -12.55 -19.35 -5.58
CA PRO A 251 -13.74 -18.55 -5.81
C PRO A 251 -13.62 -17.19 -5.11
N VAL A 252 -13.89 -16.12 -5.85
CA VAL A 252 -13.89 -14.75 -5.32
C VAL A 252 -15.32 -14.24 -5.27
N LEU A 253 -15.75 -13.78 -4.10
CA LEU A 253 -17.03 -13.09 -3.92
C LEU A 253 -16.89 -12.06 -2.79
N PHE A 254 -16.94 -10.79 -3.15
CA PHE A 254 -17.02 -9.66 -2.24
C PHE A 254 -18.25 -8.83 -2.54
N ARG A 255 -18.96 -8.37 -1.50
CA ARG A 255 -20.01 -7.36 -1.64
C ARG A 255 -19.40 -5.98 -1.41
N ILE A 256 -19.65 -5.06 -2.32
CA ILE A 256 -19.09 -3.70 -2.28
C ILE A 256 -20.20 -2.79 -1.75
N PRO A 257 -19.99 -2.03 -0.67
CA PRO A 257 -21.05 -1.18 -0.15
C PRO A 257 -21.32 0.01 -1.09
N SER A 258 -22.53 0.55 -0.99
CA SER A 258 -23.02 1.64 -1.86
C SER A 258 -22.27 2.97 -1.65
N ASP A 259 -21.68 3.16 -0.47
CA ASP A 259 -20.87 4.32 -0.09
C ASP A 259 -19.40 4.22 -0.53
N ALA A 260 -18.98 3.09 -1.11
CA ALA A 260 -17.61 2.90 -1.55
C ALA A 260 -17.23 3.87 -2.68
N THR A 261 -15.96 4.26 -2.72
CA THR A 261 -15.41 5.11 -3.78
C THR A 261 -15.10 4.24 -5.01
N GLU A 262 -15.53 4.70 -6.19
CA GLU A 262 -15.22 4.03 -7.44
C GLU A 262 -13.75 4.19 -7.83
N THR A 263 -13.26 3.29 -8.69
CA THR A 263 -11.96 3.40 -9.32
C THR A 263 -11.85 4.72 -10.10
N ASN A 264 -10.77 5.45 -9.88
CA ASN A 264 -10.46 6.67 -10.61
C ASN A 264 -8.99 6.65 -11.04
N ILE A 265 -8.77 6.52 -12.35
CA ILE A 265 -7.45 6.47 -12.98
C ILE A 265 -7.23 7.61 -13.99
N ASN A 266 -8.02 8.68 -13.87
CA ASN A 266 -7.90 9.87 -14.71
C ASN A 266 -6.57 10.58 -14.47
N ASN A 267 -6.16 10.66 -13.21
CA ASN A 267 -4.87 11.18 -12.80
C ASN A 267 -4.15 10.18 -11.89
N MET A 268 -3.04 9.61 -12.35
CA MET A 268 -2.28 8.63 -11.56
C MET A 268 -1.62 9.25 -10.31
N ASP A 269 -1.45 10.57 -10.26
CA ASP A 269 -0.95 11.28 -9.08
C ASP A 269 -2.01 11.47 -7.99
N ASN A 270 -3.28 11.29 -8.34
CA ASN A 270 -4.40 11.34 -7.39
C ASN A 270 -5.46 10.34 -7.85
N ALA A 271 -5.21 9.06 -7.56
CA ALA A 271 -5.98 7.94 -8.09
C ALA A 271 -6.67 7.16 -6.97
N VAL A 272 -7.83 6.58 -7.30
CA VAL A 272 -8.49 5.57 -6.46
C VAL A 272 -8.32 4.22 -7.16
N LEU A 273 -7.63 3.30 -6.49
CA LEU A 273 -7.27 1.99 -7.01
C LEU A 273 -7.90 0.90 -6.16
N TRP A 274 -8.37 -0.17 -6.81
CA TRP A 274 -8.86 -1.35 -6.13
C TRP A 274 -7.93 -2.52 -6.39
N LYS A 275 -7.44 -3.14 -5.32
CA LYS A 275 -6.50 -4.27 -5.37
C LYS A 275 -7.14 -5.49 -4.71
N LEU A 276 -7.15 -6.60 -5.44
CA LEU A 276 -7.50 -7.91 -4.91
C LEU A 276 -6.20 -8.67 -4.64
N ASP A 277 -5.91 -8.90 -3.36
CA ASP A 277 -4.79 -9.70 -2.89
C ASP A 277 -5.28 -11.11 -2.52
N VAL A 278 -4.51 -12.12 -2.88
CA VAL A 278 -4.69 -13.49 -2.41
C VAL A 278 -3.39 -13.97 -1.77
N HIS A 279 -3.51 -14.59 -0.61
CA HIS A 279 -2.41 -15.24 0.11
C HIS A 279 -2.82 -16.65 0.50
N ALA A 280 -1.99 -17.64 0.18
CA ALA A 280 -2.20 -19.02 0.62
C ALA A 280 -0.98 -19.52 1.41
N ASP A 281 -1.23 -19.95 2.66
CA ASP A 281 -0.22 -20.56 3.53
C ASP A 281 0.09 -21.97 3.01
N MET A 282 1.31 -22.15 2.49
CA MET A 282 1.74 -23.35 1.78
C MET A 282 2.98 -23.93 2.44
N PRO A 283 3.15 -25.27 2.44
CA PRO A 283 4.42 -25.88 2.84
C PRO A 283 5.61 -25.30 2.04
N GLY A 284 6.56 -24.71 2.76
CA GLY A 284 7.79 -24.13 2.22
C GLY A 284 7.66 -22.65 1.83
N LEU A 285 7.22 -22.38 0.60
CA LEU A 285 7.06 -21.03 0.06
C LEU A 285 5.57 -20.75 -0.12
N ASP A 286 5.08 -19.70 0.55
CA ASP A 286 3.71 -19.22 0.46
C ASP A 286 3.39 -18.68 -0.94
N TYR A 287 2.13 -18.79 -1.33
CA TYR A 287 1.63 -18.22 -2.58
C TYR A 287 1.04 -16.84 -2.32
N ALA A 288 1.49 -15.83 -3.06
CA ALA A 288 0.88 -14.52 -3.07
C ALA A 288 0.62 -14.03 -4.50
N ALA A 289 -0.54 -13.43 -4.74
CA ALA A 289 -0.83 -12.73 -5.99
C ALA A 289 -1.69 -11.49 -5.74
N GLN A 290 -1.49 -10.48 -6.58
CA GLN A 290 -2.23 -9.21 -6.52
C GLN A 290 -2.77 -8.86 -7.92
N PHE A 291 -4.02 -8.40 -7.95
CA PHE A 291 -4.75 -8.02 -9.15
C PHE A 291 -5.34 -6.62 -8.99
N ASP A 292 -5.14 -5.75 -10.00
CA ASP A 292 -5.79 -4.45 -10.05
C ASP A 292 -7.18 -4.61 -10.68
N VAL A 293 -8.25 -4.46 -9.91
CA VAL A 293 -9.63 -4.77 -10.35
C VAL A 293 -10.46 -3.52 -10.69
N PRO A 294 -11.30 -3.56 -11.74
CA PRO A 294 -12.17 -2.45 -12.09
C PRO A 294 -13.44 -2.46 -11.23
N ILE A 295 -13.61 -1.47 -10.36
CA ILE A 295 -14.82 -1.27 -9.57
C ILE A 295 -15.40 0.11 -9.86
N PHE A 296 -16.60 0.16 -10.43
CA PHE A 296 -17.21 1.40 -10.91
C PHE A 296 -18.67 1.52 -10.50
N ARG A 297 -19.19 2.75 -10.48
CA ARG A 297 -20.64 2.96 -10.41
C ARG A 297 -21.24 2.72 -11.80
N THR A 298 -22.30 1.92 -11.83
CA THR A 298 -23.05 1.63 -13.07
C THR A 298 -24.54 1.86 -12.82
N LYS A 299 -25.39 1.65 -13.84
CA LYS A 299 -26.85 1.71 -13.68
C LYS A 299 -27.37 0.70 -12.64
N ASP A 300 -26.64 -0.39 -12.41
CA ASP A 300 -27.02 -1.43 -11.45
C ASP A 300 -26.68 -1.04 -10.00
N SER A 301 -25.90 0.03 -9.78
CA SER A 301 -25.56 0.51 -8.44
C SER A 301 -26.77 0.98 -7.63
N SER A 302 -27.85 1.42 -8.29
CA SER A 302 -29.09 1.86 -7.61
C SER A 302 -30.08 0.73 -7.32
N LEU A 303 -29.91 -0.45 -7.92
CA LEU A 303 -30.82 -1.60 -7.75
C LEU A 303 -30.56 -2.39 -6.46
N SER A 304 -29.45 -2.11 -5.78
CA SER A 304 -29.03 -2.78 -4.54
C SER A 304 -29.15 -1.81 -3.37
N GLU A 305 -30.37 -1.34 -3.08
CA GLU A 305 -30.66 -0.65 -1.81
C GLU A 305 -30.41 -1.61 -0.62
N ASP A 306 -29.83 -1.05 0.44
CA ASP A 306 -29.41 -1.69 1.70
C ASP A 306 -30.30 -2.86 2.12
N GLN A 307 -29.96 -4.09 1.72
CA GLN A 307 -30.36 -5.23 2.51
C GLN A 307 -29.43 -5.24 3.74
N PRO A 308 -29.94 -4.97 4.96
CA PRO A 308 -29.14 -5.05 6.15
C PRO A 308 -28.57 -6.45 6.23
N GLN A 309 -27.26 -6.58 6.04
CA GLN A 309 -26.59 -7.83 6.30
C GLN A 309 -26.84 -8.15 7.77
N THR A 310 -27.33 -9.35 8.06
CA THR A 310 -27.10 -10.02 9.34
C THR A 310 -25.59 -10.26 9.41
N VAL A 311 -24.84 -9.22 9.74
CA VAL A 311 -23.40 -9.34 9.99
C VAL A 311 -23.31 -10.05 11.32
N GLU A 312 -23.07 -11.36 11.30
CA GLU A 312 -22.79 -12.08 12.54
C GLU A 312 -21.49 -11.55 13.15
N PRO A 313 -21.42 -11.37 14.48
CA PRO A 313 -20.21 -10.94 15.13
C PRO A 313 -19.10 -11.97 14.87
N PRO A 314 -17.86 -11.56 14.57
CA PRO A 314 -16.77 -12.50 14.46
C PRO A 314 -16.61 -13.27 15.79
N GLN A 315 -16.48 -14.59 15.72
CA GLN A 315 -16.45 -15.49 16.88
C GLN A 315 -15.38 -15.13 17.93
N ASN A 316 -14.33 -14.42 17.53
CA ASN A 316 -13.19 -14.02 18.38
C ASN A 316 -13.14 -12.51 18.68
N SER A 317 -14.27 -11.80 18.62
CA SER A 317 -14.32 -10.38 18.97
C SER A 317 -13.96 -10.15 20.45
N ARG A 318 -13.02 -9.24 20.71
CA ARG A 318 -12.74 -8.73 22.06
C ARG A 318 -13.71 -7.61 22.46
N ILE A 319 -14.45 -7.04 21.51
CA ILE A 319 -15.41 -5.97 21.74
C ILE A 319 -16.71 -6.62 22.19
N ARG A 320 -17.23 -6.20 23.35
CA ARG A 320 -18.43 -6.80 23.93
C ARG A 320 -19.62 -5.86 23.73
N VAL A 321 -20.73 -6.39 23.26
CA VAL A 321 -22.03 -5.69 23.22
C VAL A 321 -22.93 -6.35 24.25
N GLN A 322 -23.42 -5.58 25.21
CA GLN A 322 -24.24 -6.09 26.30
C GLN A 322 -25.46 -5.19 26.53
N PRO A 323 -26.62 -5.75 26.91
CA PRO A 323 -27.73 -4.95 27.40
C PRO A 323 -27.34 -4.26 28.71
N ALA A 324 -27.65 -2.98 28.84
CA ALA A 324 -27.43 -2.18 30.05
C ALA A 324 -28.78 -1.65 30.58
N ALA A 325 -28.80 -1.22 31.85
CA ALA A 325 -29.99 -0.68 32.50
C ALA A 325 -30.47 0.61 31.80
N GLY A 326 -31.29 0.46 30.76
CA GLY A 326 -31.82 1.56 29.94
C GLY A 326 -31.39 1.58 28.47
N GLY A 327 -30.64 0.57 27.98
CA GLY A 327 -30.29 0.47 26.56
C GLY A 327 -29.16 -0.53 26.26
N THR A 328 -28.22 -0.16 25.39
CA THR A 328 -27.13 -1.05 24.93
C THR A 328 -25.75 -0.45 25.24
N GLU A 329 -24.86 -1.24 25.84
CA GLU A 329 -23.48 -0.86 26.12
C GLU A 329 -22.50 -1.60 25.18
N PHE A 330 -21.58 -0.83 24.61
CA PHE A 330 -20.50 -1.28 23.75
C PHE A 330 -19.17 -1.08 24.48
N ILE A 331 -18.47 -2.18 24.80
CA ILE A 331 -17.25 -2.17 25.60
C ILE A 331 -16.05 -2.46 24.68
N PHE A 332 -15.16 -1.48 24.54
CA PHE A 332 -13.90 -1.57 23.83
C PHE A 332 -12.76 -1.71 24.86
N PRO A 333 -12.29 -2.94 25.15
CA PRO A 333 -11.28 -3.15 26.18
C PRO A 333 -9.92 -2.55 25.80
N ALA A 334 -9.12 -2.30 26.83
CA ALA A 334 -7.70 -2.00 26.68
C ALA A 334 -6.96 -3.22 26.09
N ALA A 335 -5.79 -2.99 25.47
CA ALA A 335 -4.99 -4.05 24.84
C ALA A 335 -5.77 -4.92 23.81
N ARG A 336 -6.80 -4.36 23.16
CA ARG A 336 -7.60 -5.07 22.14
C ARG A 336 -6.80 -5.47 20.89
N ASN A 337 -5.72 -4.74 20.60
CA ASN A 337 -4.76 -5.06 19.54
C ASN A 337 -3.36 -5.30 20.13
N PRO A 338 -3.13 -6.45 20.80
CA PRO A 338 -1.91 -6.67 21.59
C PRO A 338 -0.65 -6.74 20.72
N GLY A 339 -0.75 -7.26 19.49
CA GLY A 339 0.37 -7.30 18.56
C GLY A 339 0.86 -5.91 18.17
N VAL A 340 -0.04 -4.96 17.91
CA VAL A 340 0.32 -3.56 17.62
C VAL A 340 0.91 -2.90 18.85
N ALA A 341 0.26 -3.07 20.00
CA ALA A 341 0.72 -2.50 21.25
C ALA A 341 2.15 -2.99 21.59
N ALA A 342 2.42 -4.29 21.43
CA ALA A 342 3.75 -4.88 21.60
C ALA A 342 4.76 -4.34 20.57
N SER A 343 4.36 -4.15 19.32
CA SER A 343 5.23 -3.59 18.26
C SER A 343 5.66 -2.16 18.58
N VAL A 344 4.72 -1.32 19.04
CA VAL A 344 5.01 0.06 19.44
C VAL A 344 5.83 0.10 20.73
N THR A 345 5.60 -0.83 21.67
CA THR A 345 6.45 -0.99 22.86
C THR A 345 7.88 -1.38 22.49
N LEU A 346 8.08 -2.31 21.56
CA LEU A 346 9.42 -2.68 21.08
C LEU A 346 10.10 -1.50 20.38
N LEU A 347 9.37 -0.74 19.56
CA LEU A 347 9.89 0.46 18.93
C LEU A 347 10.32 1.49 19.99
N LEU A 348 9.52 1.74 21.02
CA LEU A 348 9.89 2.58 22.16
C LEU A 348 11.20 2.09 22.79
N LEU A 349 11.32 0.80 23.11
CA LEU A 349 12.53 0.25 23.73
C LEU A 349 13.78 0.43 22.86
N ILE A 350 13.69 0.14 21.55
CA ILE A 350 14.80 0.31 20.61
C ILE A 350 15.15 1.79 20.47
N TRP A 351 14.14 2.66 20.35
CA TRP A 351 14.31 4.09 20.23
C TRP A 351 14.98 4.69 21.48
N SER A 352 14.45 4.40 22.67
CA SER A 352 15.01 4.86 23.95
C SER A 352 16.42 4.33 24.17
N ALA A 353 16.70 3.07 23.80
CA ALA A 353 18.05 2.50 23.88
C ALA A 353 19.03 3.23 22.96
N GLY A 354 18.58 3.59 21.75
CA GLY A 354 19.33 4.46 20.85
C GLY A 354 19.60 5.82 21.48
N THR A 355 18.58 6.53 21.97
CA THR A 355 18.72 7.83 22.65
C THR A 355 19.73 7.75 23.79
N TRP A 356 19.63 6.71 24.63
CA TRP A 356 20.55 6.48 25.75
C TRP A 356 21.98 6.19 25.27
N PHE A 357 22.15 5.35 24.24
CA PHE A 357 23.45 5.05 23.64
C PHE A 357 24.11 6.31 23.08
N PHE A 358 23.38 7.12 22.31
CA PHE A 358 23.88 8.40 21.79
C PHE A 358 24.28 9.36 22.93
N ALA A 359 23.46 9.44 23.98
CA ALA A 359 23.76 10.27 25.15
C ALA A 359 25.00 9.80 25.94
N SER A 360 25.29 8.49 25.93
CA SER A 360 26.39 7.90 26.70
C SER A 360 27.73 7.90 25.95
N PHE A 361 27.70 7.88 24.61
CA PHE A 361 28.90 7.70 23.78
C PHE A 361 29.34 8.95 23.01
N LEU A 362 28.45 9.93 22.78
CA LEU A 362 28.84 11.22 22.25
C LEU A 362 29.01 12.19 23.41
N GLY A 363 30.23 12.71 23.58
CA GLY A 363 30.58 13.61 24.67
C GLY A 363 29.67 14.86 24.74
N PRO A 364 29.64 15.54 25.90
CA PRO A 364 28.75 16.66 26.14
C PRO A 364 29.04 17.80 25.14
N SER A 365 28.08 18.08 24.28
CA SER A 365 28.11 19.21 23.34
C SER A 365 26.69 19.74 23.14
N VAL A 366 26.57 21.01 22.77
CA VAL A 366 25.28 21.66 22.52
C VAL A 366 24.47 20.91 21.45
N ILE A 367 25.13 20.39 20.43
CA ILE A 367 24.50 19.60 19.36
C ILE A 367 23.91 18.29 19.90
N VAL A 368 24.65 17.59 20.76
CA VAL A 368 24.18 16.35 21.41
C VAL A 368 23.00 16.65 22.35
N SER A 369 23.04 17.75 23.10
CA SER A 369 21.92 18.15 23.97
C SER A 369 20.64 18.48 23.20
N ILE A 370 20.73 19.20 22.08
CA ILE A 370 19.59 19.49 21.20
C ILE A 370 19.02 18.19 20.60
N TYR A 371 19.91 17.29 20.16
CA TYR A 371 19.52 15.99 19.62
C TYR A 371 18.76 15.16 20.65
N ILE A 372 19.29 15.03 21.89
CA ILE A 372 18.62 14.29 22.97
C ILE A 372 17.26 14.90 23.30
N ALA A 373 17.16 16.24 23.40
CA ALA A 373 15.89 16.91 23.68
C ALA A 373 14.81 16.59 22.62
N PHE A 374 15.19 16.58 21.34
CA PHE A 374 14.28 16.18 20.26
C PHE A 374 13.85 14.71 20.37
N PHE A 375 14.79 13.80 20.64
CA PHE A 375 14.51 12.37 20.77
C PHE A 375 13.63 12.05 21.99
N LEU A 376 13.82 12.77 23.11
CA LEU A 376 12.98 12.67 24.31
C LEU A 376 11.51 13.03 24.05
N ILE A 377 11.23 14.01 23.18
CA ILE A 377 9.85 14.29 22.74
C ILE A 377 9.27 13.07 22.04
N GLY A 378 10.06 12.41 21.18
CA GLY A 378 9.69 11.14 20.55
C GLY A 378 9.38 10.04 21.57
N ASP A 379 10.24 9.88 22.58
CA ASP A 379 10.04 8.93 23.68
C ASP A 379 8.73 9.20 24.43
N ILE A 380 8.43 10.46 24.77
CA ILE A 380 7.17 10.85 25.42
C ILE A 380 5.96 10.49 24.55
N VAL A 381 6.01 10.79 23.25
CA VAL A 381 4.91 10.48 22.32
C VAL A 381 4.69 8.97 22.20
N LEU A 382 5.78 8.19 22.06
CA LEU A 382 5.71 6.74 21.99
C LEU A 382 5.22 6.13 23.31
N LEU A 383 5.69 6.63 24.45
CA LEU A 383 5.25 6.20 25.77
C LEU A 383 3.75 6.47 25.96
N LEU A 384 3.27 7.67 25.60
CA LEU A 384 1.84 7.99 25.64
C LEU A 384 1.03 7.04 24.73
N ALA A 385 1.52 6.72 23.53
CA ALA A 385 0.87 5.75 22.64
C ALA A 385 0.80 4.35 23.27
N VAL A 386 1.90 3.86 23.86
CA VAL A 386 1.95 2.59 24.60
C VAL A 386 0.95 2.58 25.75
N ILE A 387 0.95 3.63 26.57
CA ILE A 387 0.02 3.79 27.69
C ILE A 387 -1.43 3.75 27.20
N MET A 388 -1.75 4.49 26.13
CA MET A 388 -3.08 4.51 25.55
C MET A 388 -3.51 3.13 25.01
N MET A 389 -2.62 2.38 24.36
CA MET A 389 -2.95 1.08 23.79
C MET A 389 -3.15 -0.02 24.85
N TRP A 390 -2.33 -0.03 25.90
CA TRP A 390 -2.36 -1.09 26.92
C TRP A 390 -3.38 -0.85 28.02
N PHE A 391 -3.67 0.39 28.39
CA PHE A 391 -4.43 0.69 29.61
C PHE A 391 -5.74 1.46 29.40
N VAL A 392 -5.94 2.11 28.23
CA VAL A 392 -7.17 2.87 28.00
C VAL A 392 -8.29 1.95 27.49
N SER A 393 -9.43 2.00 28.18
CA SER A 393 -10.67 1.37 27.75
C SER A 393 -11.70 2.42 27.36
N ASP A 394 -12.46 2.15 26.30
CA ASP A 394 -13.58 2.99 25.88
C ASP A 394 -14.88 2.20 26.10
N ARG A 395 -15.90 2.84 26.65
CA ARG A 395 -17.26 2.29 26.78
C ARG A 395 -18.25 3.28 26.19
N VAL A 396 -19.18 2.79 25.38
CA VAL A 396 -20.26 3.60 24.82
C VAL A 396 -21.58 3.02 25.28
N ALA A 397 -22.30 3.75 26.10
CA ALA A 397 -23.65 3.40 26.51
C ALA A 397 -24.64 4.24 25.70
N ILE A 398 -25.62 3.61 25.08
CA ILE A 398 -26.72 4.26 24.36
C ILE A 398 -27.97 3.96 25.18
N GLU A 399 -28.49 4.99 25.85
CA GLU A 399 -29.60 4.91 26.82
C GLU A 399 -30.67 5.93 26.42
N ALA A 400 -31.94 5.52 26.32
CA ALA A 400 -33.14 6.34 26.08
C ALA A 400 -32.88 7.80 25.62
N GLY A 401 -32.47 7.99 24.36
CA GLY A 401 -32.26 9.30 23.74
C GLY A 401 -30.91 9.98 24.03
N ARG A 402 -29.93 9.30 24.64
CA ARG A 402 -28.58 9.81 24.91
C ARG A 402 -27.50 8.78 24.61
N VAL A 403 -26.39 9.25 24.04
CA VAL A 403 -25.14 8.50 23.86
C VAL A 403 -24.13 9.00 24.89
N THR A 404 -23.67 8.10 25.76
CA THR A 404 -22.65 8.36 26.78
C THR A 404 -21.36 7.63 26.40
N ILE A 405 -20.32 8.39 26.07
CA ILE A 405 -18.98 7.87 25.80
C ILE A 405 -18.15 8.02 27.08
N ARG A 406 -17.71 6.91 27.67
CA ARG A 406 -16.83 6.88 28.84
C ARG A 406 -15.46 6.34 28.45
N ARG A 407 -14.42 7.11 28.71
CA ARG A 407 -13.02 6.70 28.53
C ARG A 407 -12.38 6.51 29.90
N GLY A 408 -11.87 5.33 30.17
CA GLY A 408 -11.23 4.98 31.43
C GLY A 408 -9.73 4.78 31.29
N PHE A 409 -8.96 5.37 32.20
CA PHE A 409 -7.51 5.17 32.35
C PHE A 409 -7.16 5.09 33.84
N LEU A 410 -6.62 3.96 34.31
CA LEU A 410 -6.16 3.76 35.70
C LEU A 410 -7.11 4.33 36.78
N GLY A 411 -8.41 4.04 36.67
CA GLY A 411 -9.44 4.51 37.62
C GLY A 411 -10.01 5.90 37.35
N ILE A 412 -9.34 6.74 36.55
CA ILE A 412 -9.87 8.03 36.09
C ILE A 412 -10.79 7.78 34.91
N THR A 413 -12.01 8.35 34.97
CA THR A 413 -12.98 8.23 33.87
C THR A 413 -13.38 9.60 33.36
N TRP A 414 -13.24 9.80 32.04
CA TRP A 414 -13.80 10.95 31.35
C TRP A 414 -15.08 10.51 30.66
N SER A 415 -16.19 11.19 30.95
CA SER A 415 -17.46 10.93 30.28
C SER A 415 -17.89 12.12 29.45
N ARG A 416 -18.48 11.83 28.29
CA ARG A 416 -19.16 12.81 27.46
C ARG A 416 -20.54 12.29 27.12
N ARG A 417 -21.54 13.13 27.30
CA ARG A 417 -22.94 12.84 26.97
C ARG A 417 -23.33 13.64 25.73
N ILE A 418 -24.04 13.00 24.81
CA ILE A 418 -24.52 13.57 23.56
C ILE A 418 -25.99 13.16 23.43
N ALA A 419 -26.90 14.06 23.07
CA ALA A 419 -28.28 13.67 22.81
C ALA A 419 -28.37 12.88 21.50
N CYS A 420 -29.15 11.80 21.45
CA CYS A 420 -29.38 11.03 20.22
C CYS A 420 -29.96 11.93 19.11
N ALA A 421 -30.80 12.91 19.47
CA ALA A 421 -31.35 13.89 18.54
C ALA A 421 -30.27 14.73 17.82
N ASP A 422 -29.12 14.94 18.47
CA ASP A 422 -28.00 15.68 17.89
C ASP A 422 -27.16 14.83 16.94
N VAL A 423 -27.33 13.51 16.94
CA VAL A 423 -26.61 12.60 16.04
C VAL A 423 -27.35 12.54 14.70
N SER A 424 -26.71 13.00 13.63
CA SER A 424 -27.26 12.96 12.28
C SER A 424 -26.94 11.66 11.55
N ASP A 425 -25.72 11.16 11.71
CA ASP A 425 -25.26 9.94 11.03
C ASP A 425 -24.09 9.28 11.77
N LEU A 426 -23.82 8.01 11.45
CA LEU A 426 -22.65 7.26 11.90
C LEU A 426 -21.82 6.86 10.68
N LYS A 427 -20.52 7.13 10.73
CA LYS A 427 -19.59 6.73 9.66
C LYS A 427 -18.38 6.00 10.22
N LEU A 428 -17.90 5.03 9.44
CA LEU A 428 -16.59 4.43 9.64
C LEU A 428 -15.52 5.32 9.02
N ASN A 429 -14.44 5.53 9.75
CA ASN A 429 -13.26 6.20 9.26
C ASN A 429 -12.02 5.35 9.55
N VAL A 430 -11.06 5.32 8.62
CA VAL A 430 -9.75 4.71 8.90
C VAL A 430 -8.96 5.68 9.77
N GLY A 431 -8.84 5.37 11.06
CA GLY A 431 -8.18 6.23 12.04
C GLY A 431 -6.67 6.06 12.07
N MET A 432 -6.20 4.81 11.89
CA MET A 432 -4.79 4.46 11.86
C MET A 432 -4.53 3.42 10.78
N GLN A 433 -3.38 3.53 10.10
CA GLN A 433 -2.93 2.59 9.09
C GLN A 433 -1.44 2.32 9.28
N MET A 434 -1.05 1.05 9.28
CA MET A 434 0.35 0.63 9.42
C MET A 434 0.77 -0.13 8.17
N GLY A 435 1.86 0.28 7.51
CA GLY A 435 2.44 -0.46 6.37
C GLY A 435 1.97 -0.04 4.97
N GLY A 436 1.49 1.19 4.78
CA GLY A 436 1.05 1.67 3.45
C GLY A 436 -0.13 0.87 2.89
N GLY A 437 -0.28 0.80 1.57
CA GLY A 437 -1.46 0.21 0.92
C GLY A 437 -1.66 -1.29 1.17
N SER A 438 -0.59 -2.05 1.38
CA SER A 438 -0.64 -3.48 1.76
C SER A 438 -0.81 -3.70 3.26
N GLY A 439 -0.58 -2.64 4.05
CA GLY A 439 -0.64 -2.57 5.51
C GLY A 439 -2.00 -2.87 6.13
N THR A 440 -2.16 -2.75 7.45
CA THR A 440 -3.45 -3.04 8.16
C THR A 440 -4.17 -1.74 8.57
N PRO A 441 -5.43 -1.51 8.15
CA PRO A 441 -6.23 -0.38 8.58
C PRO A 441 -6.92 -0.70 9.92
N TYR A 442 -7.08 0.33 10.73
CA TYR A 442 -7.84 0.31 11.97
C TYR A 442 -8.97 1.32 11.87
N TYR A 443 -10.20 0.83 12.04
CA TYR A 443 -11.42 1.60 11.87
C TYR A 443 -11.87 2.23 13.18
N ASP A 444 -12.33 3.47 13.07
CA ASP A 444 -12.98 4.21 14.12
C ASP A 444 -14.44 4.46 13.74
N ILE A 445 -15.34 4.32 14.70
CA ILE A 445 -16.76 4.69 14.55
C ILE A 445 -16.91 6.15 14.96
N GLN A 446 -17.32 7.00 14.02
CA GLN A 446 -17.54 8.43 14.25
C GLN A 446 -19.03 8.76 14.22
N LEU A 447 -19.51 9.37 15.30
CA LEU A 447 -20.80 10.05 15.36
C LEU A 447 -20.64 11.41 14.68
N ILE A 448 -21.48 11.67 13.68
CA ILE A 448 -21.61 12.97 13.04
C ILE A 448 -22.74 13.69 13.75
N CYS A 449 -22.43 14.82 14.38
CA CYS A 449 -23.42 15.64 15.06
C CYS A 449 -24.02 16.68 14.10
N ARG A 450 -25.23 17.15 14.37
CA ARG A 450 -25.92 18.20 13.59
C ARG A 450 -25.16 19.53 13.59
N ASP A 451 -24.34 19.79 14.61
CA ASP A 451 -23.43 20.94 14.69
C ASP A 451 -22.20 20.82 13.76
N GLY A 452 -22.14 19.77 12.92
CA GLY A 452 -21.04 19.47 12.01
C GLY A 452 -19.82 18.84 12.69
N ARG A 453 -19.81 18.70 14.02
CA ARG A 453 -18.67 18.15 14.74
C ARG A 453 -18.70 16.63 14.70
N LYS A 454 -17.51 16.04 14.54
CA LYS A 454 -17.30 14.59 14.60
C LYS A 454 -16.89 14.18 16.00
N ARG A 455 -17.44 13.07 16.51
CA ARG A 455 -17.14 12.50 17.83
C ARG A 455 -16.86 11.02 17.68
N THR A 456 -15.69 10.57 18.14
CA THR A 456 -15.33 9.16 18.05
C THR A 456 -16.01 8.36 19.16
N ALA A 457 -16.82 7.38 18.79
CA ALA A 457 -17.49 6.48 19.73
C ALA A 457 -16.72 5.16 19.92
N GLY A 458 -16.18 4.59 18.84
CA GLY A 458 -15.33 3.40 18.89
C GLY A 458 -13.99 3.65 18.20
N ARG A 459 -12.89 3.09 18.72
CA ARG A 459 -11.53 3.28 18.16
C ARG A 459 -10.82 1.96 17.89
N GLN A 460 -9.94 1.97 16.90
CA GLN A 460 -8.98 0.90 16.63
C GLN A 460 -9.62 -0.50 16.43
N ILE A 461 -10.73 -0.56 15.69
CA ILE A 461 -11.38 -1.82 15.33
C ILE A 461 -10.64 -2.39 14.12
N ARG A 462 -10.02 -3.57 14.26
CA ARG A 462 -9.19 -4.17 13.19
C ARG A 462 -10.05 -4.76 12.08
N ASN A 463 -11.10 -5.51 12.44
CA ASN A 463 -11.93 -6.20 11.48
C ASN A 463 -13.04 -5.25 10.95
N LYS A 464 -13.13 -5.08 9.63
CA LYS A 464 -14.14 -4.20 9.04
C LYS A 464 -15.56 -4.71 9.29
N ARG A 465 -15.81 -6.01 9.15
CA ARG A 465 -17.14 -6.61 9.34
C ARG A 465 -17.64 -6.34 10.75
N GLU A 466 -16.76 -6.51 11.73
CA GLU A 466 -17.02 -6.13 13.12
C GLU A 466 -17.35 -4.64 13.26
N ALA A 467 -16.59 -3.76 12.62
CA ALA A 467 -16.83 -2.32 12.67
C ALA A 467 -18.19 -1.93 12.04
N VAL A 468 -18.55 -2.55 10.90
CA VAL A 468 -19.85 -2.34 10.24
C VAL A 468 -20.99 -2.86 11.10
N TRP A 469 -20.84 -4.06 11.67
CA TRP A 469 -21.81 -4.64 12.59
C TRP A 469 -22.05 -3.74 13.81
N LEU A 470 -20.98 -3.32 14.49
CA LEU A 470 -21.05 -2.41 15.64
C LEU A 470 -21.72 -1.09 15.26
N MET A 471 -21.36 -0.50 14.12
CA MET A 471 -21.99 0.72 13.63
C MET A 471 -23.49 0.54 13.40
N HIS A 472 -23.92 -0.58 12.83
CA HIS A 472 -25.34 -0.86 12.59
C HIS A 472 -26.10 -1.04 13.91
N GLN A 473 -25.55 -1.80 14.86
CA GLN A 473 -26.11 -1.96 16.21
C GLN A 473 -26.24 -0.61 16.93
N MET A 474 -25.23 0.25 16.85
CA MET A 474 -25.29 1.60 17.42
C MET A 474 -26.35 2.47 16.73
N LYS A 475 -26.49 2.37 15.41
CA LYS A 475 -27.50 3.10 14.63
C LYS A 475 -28.92 2.65 14.98
N GLN A 476 -29.14 1.35 15.21
CA GLN A 476 -30.40 0.82 15.70
C GLN A 476 -30.71 1.32 17.11
N ALA A 477 -29.75 1.24 18.03
CA ALA A 477 -29.92 1.69 19.41
C ALA A 477 -30.15 3.21 19.56
N ILE A 478 -29.67 4.02 18.61
CA ILE A 478 -29.92 5.48 18.60
C ILE A 478 -31.32 5.84 18.09
N ARG A 479 -31.90 4.97 17.24
CA ARG A 479 -33.23 5.15 16.66
C ARG A 479 -34.36 4.56 17.49
N ALA A 480 -34.05 3.55 18.30
CA ALA A 480 -34.93 3.00 19.33
C ALA A 480 -35.14 4.03 20.44
#